data_AF-A0A970ZM12-F1
#
_entry.id   AF-A0A970ZM12-F1
#
_cell.length_a   1.000
_cell.length_b   1.000
_cell.length_c   1.000
_cell.angle_alpha   90.00
_cell.angle_beta   90.00
_cell.angle_gamma   90.00
#
_symmetry.space_group_name_H-M   'P 1'
#
loop_
_entity.id
_entity.type
_entity.pdbx_description
1 polymer ?
#
loop_
_entity_poly.entity_id
_entity_poly.type
_entity_poly.pdbx_seq_one_letter_code
_entity_poly.pdbx_strand_id
1 'polypeptide(L)'
;MKPFLLGLSLSALVLPVSADWPEFRGPTRDGITTADPPTEWGPDQNVTWRTEIHGEGLSTPLVMEGKVWITTATPNGHEMSILCLDEKTGEILLDRVFITCDNPEPLVNNLNTYASPTGVIEPGRAWFTFGSYGTICLDTETYESVWQRRDLTCNHWRGAGSSLAKWEDTVILTLEGADQQYFVALDKTTGETLWRRDRSTDYNDEKDGVPANGGDLRKAYSTPIFVPVGDTVQMICNGAKACAAYDVKTGEELWHVTYKTHSPSSRCVYSESTGMVYINTGLGKAEVWAIRLEPGMKGDVTETHVVWSFFRRTPKRSSPVVVNDLLFMASDGVLSCVDAKTGEPVWAERAGGEYSASLLAAGERVYCFDEDGLCTVVKAAPTFEVLAENRFAEGFLASPALSGDALILRTKTHLYRVAE
;
A
#
# COMPACT_ATOMS: atom_id res chain seq x y z
N MET A 1 47.95 -17.07 -48.94
CA MET A 1 46.53 -17.00 -48.56
C MET A 1 46.42 -17.19 -47.05
N LYS A 2 46.12 -16.14 -46.29
CA LYS A 2 45.79 -16.22 -44.86
C LYS A 2 44.32 -15.80 -44.71
N PRO A 3 43.46 -16.56 -44.01
CA PRO A 3 42.05 -16.23 -43.90
C PRO A 3 41.87 -15.09 -42.90
N PHE A 4 41.08 -14.09 -43.27
CA PHE A 4 40.57 -13.07 -42.37
C PHE A 4 39.32 -13.64 -41.68
N LEU A 5 39.38 -13.84 -40.36
CA LEU A 5 38.20 -14.10 -39.54
C LEU A 5 37.59 -12.75 -39.14
N LEU A 6 36.40 -12.47 -39.67
CA LEU A 6 35.57 -11.35 -39.26
C LEU A 6 34.87 -11.74 -37.94
N GLY A 7 35.27 -11.15 -36.82
CA GLY A 7 34.58 -11.32 -35.55
C GLY A 7 33.33 -10.46 -35.52
N LEU A 8 32.15 -11.08 -35.54
CA LEU A 8 30.89 -10.41 -35.26
C LEU A 8 30.81 -10.17 -33.74
N SER A 9 30.90 -8.92 -33.32
CA SER A 9 30.58 -8.51 -31.94
C SER A 9 29.05 -8.48 -31.81
N LEU A 10 28.50 -9.42 -31.05
CA LEU A 10 27.10 -9.39 -30.64
C LEU A 10 26.98 -8.38 -29.48
N SER A 11 26.63 -7.13 -29.79
CA SER A 11 26.21 -6.19 -28.74
C SER A 11 24.85 -6.64 -28.22
N ALA A 12 24.83 -7.25 -27.04
CA ALA A 12 23.57 -7.51 -26.33
C ALA A 12 22.91 -6.15 -26.04
N LEU A 13 21.77 -5.91 -26.67
CA LEU A 13 20.90 -4.80 -26.30
C LEU A 13 20.39 -5.10 -24.88
N VAL A 14 20.99 -4.48 -23.87
CA VAL A 14 20.38 -4.41 -22.55
C VAL A 14 19.21 -3.45 -22.69
N LEU A 15 18.02 -3.98 -22.98
CA LEU A 15 16.80 -3.20 -22.82
C LEU A 15 16.73 -2.81 -21.34
N PRO A 16 16.52 -1.53 -21.00
CA PRO A 16 16.25 -1.16 -19.63
C PRO A 16 15.04 -1.97 -19.18
N VAL A 17 15.23 -2.85 -18.20
CA VAL A 17 14.12 -3.47 -17.49
C VAL A 17 13.37 -2.31 -16.86
N SER A 18 12.14 -2.06 -17.31
CA SER A 18 11.22 -1.15 -16.64
C SER A 18 11.19 -1.56 -15.17
N ALA A 19 11.43 -0.64 -14.24
CA ALA A 19 11.35 -0.97 -12.83
C ALA A 19 9.88 -1.32 -12.53
N ASP A 20 9.60 -2.62 -12.31
CA ASP A 20 8.25 -3.11 -12.04
C ASP A 20 7.73 -2.59 -10.68
N TRP A 21 6.41 -2.49 -10.56
CA TRP A 21 5.70 -2.08 -9.35
C TRP A 21 4.71 -3.17 -8.91
N PRO A 22 5.21 -4.27 -8.31
CA PRO A 22 4.44 -5.51 -8.18
C PRO A 22 3.39 -5.52 -7.07
N GLU A 23 3.47 -4.61 -6.10
CA GLU A 23 2.58 -4.57 -4.95
C GLU A 23 2.36 -3.14 -4.45
N PHE A 24 1.43 -2.95 -3.51
CA PHE A 24 1.21 -1.65 -2.87
C PHE A 24 2.54 -1.06 -2.39
N ARG A 25 2.78 0.22 -2.65
CA ARG A 25 4.04 0.92 -2.32
C ARG A 25 5.33 0.33 -2.93
N GLY A 26 5.20 -0.45 -4.01
CA GLY A 26 6.32 -0.85 -4.85
C GLY A 26 7.08 -2.08 -4.34
N PRO A 27 8.20 -2.43 -5.00
CA PRO A 27 8.92 -3.68 -4.78
C PRO A 27 9.49 -3.83 -3.36
N THR A 28 9.73 -2.71 -2.68
CA THR A 28 10.27 -2.63 -1.31
C THR A 28 9.19 -2.33 -0.26
N ARG A 29 7.93 -2.09 -0.68
CA ARG A 29 6.76 -1.81 0.19
C ARG A 29 6.84 -0.51 1.01
N ASP A 30 7.88 0.29 0.81
CA ASP A 30 8.18 1.51 1.56
C ASP A 30 7.92 2.79 0.75
N GLY A 31 7.55 2.68 -0.52
CA GLY A 31 7.30 3.81 -1.42
C GLY A 31 8.54 4.63 -1.73
N ILE A 32 9.72 4.00 -1.72
CA ILE A 32 11.00 4.62 -2.06
C ILE A 32 11.52 3.99 -3.36
N THR A 33 12.11 4.80 -4.22
CA THR A 33 12.71 4.36 -5.49
C THR A 33 13.94 5.18 -5.85
N THR A 34 14.78 4.63 -6.72
CA THR A 34 15.91 5.32 -7.35
C THR A 34 15.58 5.84 -8.76
N ALA A 35 14.35 5.63 -9.24
CA ALA A 35 13.88 6.20 -10.50
C ALA A 35 13.86 7.74 -10.46
N ASP A 36 13.83 8.37 -11.63
CA ASP A 36 13.82 9.83 -11.78
C ASP A 36 12.53 10.31 -12.47
N PRO A 37 11.36 10.21 -11.80
CA PRO A 37 10.11 10.58 -12.42
C PRO A 37 9.98 12.10 -12.66
N PRO A 38 9.16 12.51 -13.66
CA PRO A 38 8.93 13.91 -13.97
C PRO A 38 8.42 14.66 -12.74
N THR A 39 8.82 15.92 -12.59
CA THR A 39 8.34 16.80 -11.51
C THR A 39 7.18 17.69 -11.95
N GLU A 40 7.06 17.95 -13.25
CA GLU A 40 6.02 18.81 -13.82
C GLU A 40 5.15 18.03 -14.79
N TRP A 41 3.84 18.21 -14.70
CA TRP A 41 2.86 17.65 -15.62
C TRP A 41 1.52 18.38 -15.51
N GLY A 42 0.70 18.19 -16.53
CA GLY A 42 -0.66 18.70 -16.58
C GLY A 42 -1.42 18.03 -17.73
N PRO A 43 -2.70 18.39 -17.95
CA PRO A 43 -3.50 17.81 -19.02
C PRO A 43 -2.83 17.79 -20.41
N ASP A 44 -1.96 18.75 -20.69
CA ASP A 44 -1.24 18.91 -21.96
C ASP A 44 0.30 18.85 -21.82
N GLN A 45 0.84 18.51 -20.64
CA GLN A 45 2.29 18.45 -20.37
C GLN A 45 2.65 17.11 -19.73
N ASN A 46 3.62 16.40 -20.30
CA ASN A 46 4.18 15.15 -19.79
C ASN A 46 3.15 14.03 -19.55
N VAL A 47 1.92 14.13 -20.07
CA VAL A 47 0.93 13.05 -20.06
C VAL A 47 1.00 12.31 -21.39
N THR A 48 1.52 11.08 -21.38
CA THR A 48 1.71 10.27 -22.60
C THR A 48 0.44 9.54 -23.02
N TRP A 49 -0.38 9.13 -22.06
CA TRP A 49 -1.74 8.65 -22.30
C TRP A 49 -2.61 8.86 -21.06
N ARG A 50 -3.92 8.88 -21.30
CA ARG A 50 -4.96 8.84 -20.27
C ARG A 50 -6.08 7.90 -20.71
N THR A 51 -6.57 7.08 -19.79
CA THR A 51 -7.63 6.10 -20.05
C THR A 51 -8.71 6.24 -19.00
N GLU A 52 -9.95 6.40 -19.44
CA GLU A 52 -11.12 6.44 -18.55
C GLU A 52 -11.34 5.06 -17.91
N ILE A 53 -11.65 5.06 -16.61
CA ILE A 53 -11.88 3.87 -15.81
C ILE A 53 -13.30 3.96 -15.25
N HIS A 54 -14.09 2.91 -15.46
CA HIS A 54 -15.45 2.82 -14.91
C HIS A 54 -15.44 2.43 -13.43
N GLY A 55 -16.58 2.66 -12.77
CA GLY A 55 -16.79 2.28 -11.37
C GLY A 55 -15.95 3.09 -10.39
N GLU A 56 -15.73 2.52 -9.21
CA GLU A 56 -14.97 3.10 -8.12
C GLU A 56 -13.90 2.12 -7.63
N GLY A 57 -12.75 2.63 -7.22
CA GLY A 57 -11.70 1.83 -6.60
C GLY A 57 -10.50 2.67 -6.19
N LEU A 58 -9.76 2.17 -5.21
CA LEU A 58 -8.63 2.89 -4.61
C LEU A 58 -7.30 2.13 -4.76
N SER A 59 -7.30 0.99 -5.45
CA SER A 59 -6.09 0.19 -5.62
C SER A 59 -5.00 1.02 -6.30
N THR A 60 -3.78 0.94 -5.76
CA THR A 60 -2.59 1.41 -6.46
C THR A 60 -2.44 0.62 -7.76
N PRO A 61 -2.08 1.27 -8.88
CA PRO A 61 -1.74 0.56 -10.10
C PRO A 61 -0.58 -0.40 -9.86
N LEU A 62 -0.66 -1.60 -10.42
CA LEU A 62 0.44 -2.56 -10.40
C LEU A 62 1.06 -2.63 -11.79
N VAL A 63 2.38 -2.57 -11.90
CA VAL A 63 3.11 -2.54 -13.18
C VAL A 63 4.03 -3.75 -13.26
N MET A 64 3.91 -4.55 -14.32
CA MET A 64 4.75 -5.72 -14.57
C MET A 64 4.61 -6.13 -16.04
N GLU A 65 5.70 -6.55 -16.69
CA GLU A 65 5.66 -7.19 -18.01
C GLU A 65 4.90 -6.39 -19.09
N GLY A 66 5.02 -5.06 -19.09
CA GLY A 66 4.33 -4.22 -20.08
C GLY A 66 2.85 -3.98 -19.79
N LYS A 67 2.37 -4.31 -18.59
CA LYS A 67 0.95 -4.24 -18.20
C LYS A 67 0.75 -3.44 -16.93
N VAL A 68 -0.36 -2.71 -16.88
CA VAL A 68 -0.85 -1.97 -15.72
C VAL A 68 -2.16 -2.59 -15.23
N TRP A 69 -2.22 -2.98 -13.96
CA TRP A 69 -3.40 -3.65 -13.39
C TRP A 69 -4.03 -2.82 -12.27
N ILE A 70 -5.36 -2.82 -12.23
CA ILE A 70 -6.15 -2.21 -11.16
C ILE A 70 -7.42 -3.03 -10.86
N THR A 71 -8.02 -2.77 -9.72
CA THR A 71 -9.37 -3.22 -9.37
C THR A 71 -10.37 -2.07 -9.42
N THR A 72 -11.61 -2.36 -9.81
CA THR A 72 -12.74 -1.44 -9.74
C THR A 72 -14.01 -2.18 -9.33
N ALA A 73 -15.03 -1.47 -8.87
CA ALA A 73 -16.33 -2.03 -8.56
C ALA A 73 -17.44 -1.02 -8.88
N THR A 74 -18.64 -1.54 -9.13
CA THR A 74 -19.84 -0.68 -9.15
C THR A 74 -20.02 0.01 -7.79
N PRO A 75 -20.50 1.27 -7.73
CA PRO A 75 -20.68 1.99 -6.46
C PRO A 75 -21.58 1.27 -5.44
N ASN A 76 -22.49 0.43 -5.92
CA ASN A 76 -23.37 -0.38 -5.10
C ASN A 76 -22.79 -1.75 -4.70
N GLY A 77 -21.57 -2.08 -5.12
CA GLY A 77 -20.86 -3.31 -4.75
C GLY A 77 -21.36 -4.61 -5.38
N HIS A 78 -22.29 -4.54 -6.35
CA HIS A 78 -22.84 -5.75 -6.97
C HIS A 78 -21.87 -6.43 -7.92
N GLU A 79 -21.00 -5.66 -8.58
CA GLU A 79 -19.99 -6.16 -9.52
C GLU A 79 -18.61 -5.62 -9.15
N MET A 80 -17.62 -6.50 -9.14
CA MET A 80 -16.21 -6.15 -8.90
C MET A 80 -15.36 -6.72 -10.02
N SER A 81 -14.60 -5.84 -10.64
CA SER A 81 -13.85 -6.06 -11.87
C SER A 81 -12.37 -5.87 -11.67
N ILE A 82 -11.61 -6.53 -12.55
CA ILE A 82 -10.17 -6.35 -12.69
C ILE A 82 -9.93 -5.83 -14.10
N LEU A 83 -9.13 -4.76 -14.19
CA LEU A 83 -8.73 -4.17 -15.46
C LEU A 83 -7.23 -4.36 -15.65
N CYS A 84 -6.83 -4.60 -16.91
CA CYS A 84 -5.45 -4.63 -17.36
C CYS A 84 -5.31 -3.71 -18.57
N LEU A 85 -4.33 -2.82 -18.53
CA LEU A 85 -4.01 -1.91 -19.62
C LEU A 85 -2.60 -2.20 -20.13
N ASP A 86 -2.36 -1.96 -21.41
CA ASP A 86 -1.01 -1.90 -21.97
C ASP A 86 -0.27 -0.69 -21.39
N GLU A 87 0.91 -0.93 -20.82
CA GLU A 87 1.70 0.08 -20.10
C GLU A 87 2.11 1.26 -21.00
N LYS A 88 2.34 1.02 -22.29
CA LYS A 88 2.88 2.04 -23.21
C LYS A 88 1.79 2.87 -23.86
N THR A 89 0.65 2.26 -24.15
CA THR A 89 -0.43 2.87 -24.95
C THR A 89 -1.64 3.27 -24.11
N GLY A 90 -1.83 2.66 -22.94
CA GLY A 90 -3.03 2.83 -22.13
C GLY A 90 -4.25 2.08 -22.68
N GLU A 91 -4.09 1.26 -23.72
CA GLU A 91 -5.18 0.43 -24.27
C GLU A 91 -5.66 -0.59 -23.24
N ILE A 92 -6.97 -0.72 -23.06
CA ILE A 92 -7.57 -1.72 -22.18
C ILE A 92 -7.42 -3.11 -22.84
N LEU A 93 -6.61 -3.96 -22.23
CA LEU A 93 -6.38 -5.35 -22.63
C LEU A 93 -7.38 -6.32 -21.97
N LEU A 94 -7.81 -5.99 -20.74
CA LEU A 94 -8.82 -6.72 -19.98
C LEU A 94 -9.72 -5.73 -19.25
N ASP A 95 -11.02 -5.97 -19.31
CA ASP A 95 -12.03 -5.39 -18.43
C ASP A 95 -13.13 -6.44 -18.22
N ARG A 96 -13.18 -7.05 -17.03
CA ARG A 96 -14.08 -8.16 -16.74
C ARG A 96 -14.52 -8.14 -15.28
N VAL A 97 -15.80 -8.42 -15.06
CA VAL A 97 -16.36 -8.71 -13.73
C VAL A 97 -15.89 -10.10 -13.29
N PHE A 98 -15.22 -10.19 -12.14
CA PHE A 98 -14.75 -11.45 -11.57
C PHE A 98 -15.53 -11.87 -10.33
N ILE A 99 -16.08 -10.91 -9.58
CA ILE A 99 -16.91 -11.15 -8.41
C ILE A 99 -18.25 -10.46 -8.57
N THR A 100 -19.33 -11.18 -8.31
CA THR A 100 -20.66 -10.60 -8.10
C THR A 100 -21.13 -10.84 -6.66
N CYS A 101 -21.91 -9.89 -6.13
CA CYS A 101 -22.53 -9.99 -4.82
C CYS A 101 -23.97 -9.48 -4.87
N ASP A 102 -24.94 -10.30 -4.47
CA ASP A 102 -26.35 -9.90 -4.47
C ASP A 102 -26.70 -8.99 -3.29
N ASN A 103 -25.95 -9.06 -2.20
CA ASN A 103 -26.22 -8.34 -0.96
C ASN A 103 -24.92 -7.78 -0.37
N PRO A 104 -24.28 -6.81 -1.04
CA PRO A 104 -23.05 -6.21 -0.54
C PRO A 104 -23.30 -5.47 0.78
N GLU A 105 -22.32 -5.52 1.69
CA GLU A 105 -22.37 -4.76 2.94
C GLU A 105 -22.40 -3.26 2.63
N PRO A 106 -23.28 -2.46 3.26
CA PRO A 106 -23.29 -1.02 3.01
C PRO A 106 -21.99 -0.37 3.49
N LEU A 107 -21.40 0.47 2.64
CA LEU A 107 -20.25 1.29 3.05
C LEU A 107 -20.74 2.43 3.95
N VAL A 108 -20.50 2.32 5.27
CA VAL A 108 -20.89 3.37 6.24
C VAL A 108 -19.89 4.54 6.23
N ASN A 109 -19.44 4.97 5.06
CA ASN A 109 -18.56 6.12 4.80
C ASN A 109 -18.51 6.44 3.29
N ASN A 110 -17.99 7.62 2.92
CA ASN A 110 -17.87 8.07 1.53
C ASN A 110 -16.44 7.98 0.99
N LEU A 111 -15.54 7.27 1.68
CA LEU A 111 -14.11 7.27 1.37
C LEU A 111 -13.66 5.94 0.78
N ASN A 112 -14.10 4.84 1.36
CA ASN A 112 -13.74 3.49 0.93
C ASN A 112 -14.66 3.01 -0.21
N THR A 113 -14.26 1.92 -0.88
CA THR A 113 -14.98 1.32 -2.00
C THR A 113 -14.98 -0.21 -1.88
N TYR A 114 -15.71 -0.90 -2.75
CA TYR A 114 -15.67 -2.35 -2.86
C TYR A 114 -14.40 -2.89 -3.57
N ALA A 115 -13.54 -2.00 -4.09
CA ALA A 115 -12.31 -2.32 -4.82
C ALA A 115 -11.12 -1.45 -4.35
N SER A 116 -11.01 -1.23 -3.05
CA SER A 116 -9.90 -0.48 -2.47
C SER A 116 -8.59 -1.27 -2.30
N PRO A 117 -8.62 -2.57 -1.92
CA PRO A 117 -7.39 -3.34 -1.79
C PRO A 117 -6.58 -3.37 -3.09
N THR A 118 -5.27 -3.23 -2.94
CA THR A 118 -4.31 -3.47 -4.02
C THR A 118 -3.96 -4.96 -4.07
N GLY A 119 -3.84 -5.50 -5.29
CA GLY A 119 -3.37 -6.86 -5.51
C GLY A 119 -1.86 -7.02 -5.34
N VAL A 120 -1.36 -8.16 -5.76
CA VAL A 120 0.09 -8.43 -5.96
C VAL A 120 0.28 -9.12 -7.30
N ILE A 121 1.36 -8.83 -8.00
CA ILE A 121 1.68 -9.47 -9.29
C ILE A 121 3.13 -9.96 -9.33
N GLU A 122 3.35 -11.02 -10.09
CA GLU A 122 4.66 -11.52 -10.48
C GLU A 122 4.60 -12.02 -11.93
N PRO A 123 5.75 -12.30 -12.57
CA PRO A 123 5.76 -12.86 -13.92
C PRO A 123 4.78 -14.03 -14.08
N GLY A 124 3.87 -13.93 -15.04
CA GLY A 124 2.86 -14.96 -15.32
C GLY A 124 1.66 -15.05 -14.36
N ARG A 125 1.65 -14.37 -13.19
CA ARG A 125 0.56 -14.51 -12.19
C ARG A 125 0.18 -13.19 -11.53
N ALA A 126 -1.12 -12.99 -11.32
CA ALA A 126 -1.66 -11.83 -10.63
C ALA A 126 -2.72 -12.24 -9.61
N TRP A 127 -2.64 -11.69 -8.40
CA TRP A 127 -3.60 -11.95 -7.33
C TRP A 127 -4.30 -10.67 -6.91
N PHE A 128 -5.62 -10.76 -6.71
CA PHE A 128 -6.45 -9.65 -6.30
C PHE A 128 -7.40 -10.08 -5.19
N THR A 129 -7.77 -9.13 -4.33
CA THR A 129 -8.76 -9.35 -3.28
C THR A 129 -9.77 -8.22 -3.27
N PHE A 130 -11.02 -8.57 -3.00
CA PHE A 130 -12.10 -7.65 -2.70
C PHE A 130 -12.53 -7.85 -1.23
N GLY A 131 -11.56 -8.13 -0.35
CA GLY A 131 -11.84 -8.53 1.03
C GLY A 131 -12.65 -9.81 1.09
N SER A 132 -13.76 -9.78 1.83
CA SER A 132 -14.59 -10.97 2.05
C SER A 132 -15.46 -11.38 0.86
N TYR A 133 -15.54 -10.54 -0.18
CA TYR A 133 -16.29 -10.88 -1.38
C TYR A 133 -15.58 -11.92 -2.24
N GLY A 134 -14.24 -11.90 -2.24
CA GLY A 134 -13.43 -12.93 -2.88
C GLY A 134 -11.98 -12.53 -3.09
N THR A 135 -11.14 -13.56 -3.20
CA THR A 135 -9.73 -13.46 -3.58
C THR A 135 -9.48 -14.38 -4.75
N ILE A 136 -8.73 -13.91 -5.74
CA ILE A 136 -8.58 -14.58 -7.04
C ILE A 136 -7.13 -14.54 -7.49
N CYS A 137 -6.69 -15.62 -8.13
CA CYS A 137 -5.45 -15.72 -8.88
C CYS A 137 -5.76 -15.81 -10.37
N LEU A 138 -5.09 -15.00 -11.17
CA LEU A 138 -5.18 -14.95 -12.62
C LEU A 138 -3.85 -15.33 -13.25
N ASP A 139 -3.94 -15.99 -14.40
CA ASP A 139 -2.84 -16.10 -15.34
C ASP A 139 -2.72 -14.78 -16.13
N THR A 140 -1.54 -14.15 -16.14
CA THR A 140 -1.38 -12.78 -16.68
C THR A 140 -1.43 -12.72 -18.20
N GLU A 141 -1.29 -13.85 -18.90
CA GLU A 141 -1.36 -13.92 -20.36
C GLU A 141 -2.78 -14.21 -20.86
N THR A 142 -3.42 -15.21 -20.27
CA THR A 142 -4.76 -15.66 -20.68
C THR A 142 -5.90 -14.90 -19.99
N TYR A 143 -5.60 -14.22 -18.88
CA TYR A 143 -6.57 -13.55 -18.01
C TYR A 143 -7.59 -14.48 -17.34
N GLU A 144 -7.34 -15.78 -17.37
CA GLU A 144 -8.24 -16.78 -16.79
C GLU A 144 -7.92 -17.02 -15.31
N SER A 145 -8.97 -17.34 -14.56
CA SER A 145 -8.88 -17.70 -13.15
C SER A 145 -8.16 -19.03 -12.99
N VAL A 146 -7.03 -19.01 -12.28
CA VAL A 146 -6.30 -20.22 -11.86
C VAL A 146 -7.00 -20.83 -10.63
N TRP A 147 -7.34 -19.98 -9.66
CA TRP A 147 -8.12 -20.35 -8.49
C TRP A 147 -8.84 -19.13 -7.90
N GLN A 148 -9.87 -19.40 -7.10
CA GLN A 148 -10.64 -18.38 -6.41
C GLN A 148 -11.09 -18.87 -5.02
N ARG A 149 -11.07 -17.97 -4.03
CA ARG A 149 -11.55 -18.19 -2.66
C ARG A 149 -12.66 -17.18 -2.33
N ARG A 150 -13.77 -17.64 -1.76
CA ARG A 150 -14.92 -16.81 -1.32
C ARG A 150 -15.39 -17.13 0.11
N ASP A 151 -14.62 -17.94 0.82
CA ASP A 151 -14.92 -18.47 2.15
C ASP A 151 -14.23 -17.70 3.28
N LEU A 152 -13.34 -16.76 2.95
CA LEU A 152 -12.62 -15.91 3.91
C LEU A 152 -13.49 -14.71 4.29
N THR A 153 -14.17 -14.81 5.44
CA THR A 153 -15.19 -13.83 5.84
C THR A 153 -14.75 -12.98 7.02
N CYS A 154 -15.17 -11.71 7.01
CA CYS A 154 -15.32 -10.82 8.15
C CYS A 154 -16.33 -9.74 7.74
N ASN A 155 -16.96 -9.11 8.72
CA ASN A 155 -17.80 -7.92 8.53
C ASN A 155 -16.87 -6.71 8.39
N HIS A 156 -16.65 -6.25 7.16
CA HIS A 156 -15.77 -5.11 6.90
C HIS A 156 -16.35 -3.83 7.48
N TRP A 157 -17.68 -3.70 7.51
CA TRP A 157 -18.48 -2.54 7.98
C TRP A 157 -18.25 -1.26 7.16
N ARG A 158 -17.00 -0.89 6.93
CA ARG A 158 -16.57 0.33 6.21
C ARG A 158 -15.81 -0.02 4.93
N GLY A 159 -15.98 -1.24 4.42
CA GLY A 159 -15.28 -1.77 3.24
C GLY A 159 -13.89 -2.33 3.57
N ALA A 160 -13.39 -3.21 2.71
CA ALA A 160 -12.04 -3.73 2.81
C ALA A 160 -11.01 -2.64 2.49
N GLY A 161 -9.86 -2.63 3.16
CA GLY A 161 -8.80 -1.64 2.92
C GLY A 161 -7.39 -2.22 2.90
N SER A 162 -7.15 -3.32 3.62
CA SER A 162 -5.87 -4.02 3.57
C SER A 162 -5.64 -4.64 2.19
N SER A 163 -4.49 -4.34 1.59
CA SER A 163 -4.04 -4.90 0.33
C SER A 163 -3.48 -6.32 0.53
N LEU A 164 -3.28 -7.06 -0.56
CA LEU A 164 -2.53 -8.31 -0.50
C LEU A 164 -1.04 -8.02 -0.22
N ALA A 165 -0.39 -8.96 0.44
CA ALA A 165 1.07 -8.98 0.60
C ALA A 165 1.62 -10.31 0.11
N LYS A 166 2.79 -10.28 -0.54
CA LYS A 166 3.47 -11.49 -1.02
C LYS A 166 4.76 -11.73 -0.25
N TRP A 167 4.97 -12.98 0.13
CA TRP A 167 6.25 -13.47 0.66
C TRP A 167 6.53 -14.86 0.08
N GLU A 168 7.67 -15.04 -0.62
CA GLU A 168 8.03 -16.23 -1.42
C GLU A 168 6.84 -16.88 -2.15
N ASP A 169 6.38 -18.03 -1.65
CA ASP A 169 5.32 -18.85 -2.25
C ASP A 169 3.94 -18.62 -1.61
N THR A 170 3.82 -17.53 -0.83
CA THR A 170 2.60 -17.20 -0.09
C THR A 170 2.01 -15.86 -0.51
N VAL A 171 0.68 -15.83 -0.56
CA VAL A 171 -0.12 -14.60 -0.59
C VAL A 171 -0.82 -14.47 0.76
N ILE A 172 -0.61 -13.35 1.43
CA ILE A 172 -1.12 -13.08 2.78
C ILE A 172 -2.24 -12.06 2.70
N LEU A 173 -3.34 -12.39 3.36
CA LEU A 173 -4.49 -11.50 3.56
C LEU A 173 -4.55 -11.04 5.02
N THR A 174 -4.89 -9.77 5.18
CA THR A 174 -5.22 -9.15 6.47
C THR A 174 -6.71 -8.82 6.47
N LEU A 175 -7.48 -9.50 7.32
CA LEU A 175 -8.93 -9.35 7.42
C LEU A 175 -9.24 -8.88 8.84
N GLU A 176 -9.35 -7.57 9.01
CA GLU A 176 -9.57 -6.91 10.30
C GLU A 176 -10.92 -6.20 10.31
N GLY A 177 -11.98 -7.01 10.25
CA GLY A 177 -13.38 -6.56 10.28
C GLY A 177 -13.86 -6.20 11.68
N ALA A 178 -15.12 -5.82 11.83
CA ALA A 178 -15.70 -5.46 13.12
C ALA A 178 -15.95 -6.69 14.02
N ASP A 179 -16.18 -7.84 13.42
CA ASP A 179 -16.49 -9.11 14.09
C ASP A 179 -15.25 -9.97 14.34
N GLN A 180 -14.27 -9.98 13.43
CA GLN A 180 -13.07 -10.82 13.51
C GLN A 180 -11.85 -10.11 12.91
N GLN A 181 -10.69 -10.33 13.54
CA GLN A 181 -9.41 -9.79 13.08
C GLN A 181 -8.39 -10.92 12.95
N TYR A 182 -7.95 -11.20 11.73
CA TYR A 182 -7.04 -12.31 11.47
C TYR A 182 -6.17 -12.11 10.24
N PHE A 183 -5.10 -12.88 10.19
CA PHE A 183 -4.28 -13.10 9.02
C PHE A 183 -4.51 -14.49 8.47
N VAL A 184 -4.38 -14.63 7.16
CA VAL A 184 -4.35 -15.93 6.50
C VAL A 184 -3.30 -15.91 5.40
N ALA A 185 -2.39 -16.89 5.42
CA ALA A 185 -1.48 -17.16 4.32
C ALA A 185 -2.04 -18.26 3.45
N LEU A 186 -2.07 -17.99 2.15
CA LEU A 186 -2.45 -18.93 1.12
C LEU A 186 -1.22 -19.34 0.33
N ASP A 187 -1.16 -20.61 -0.06
CA ASP A 187 -0.27 -21.04 -1.14
C ASP A 187 -0.63 -20.26 -2.39
N LYS A 188 0.33 -19.55 -2.99
CA LYS A 188 0.04 -18.66 -4.13
C LYS A 188 -0.39 -19.44 -5.38
N THR A 189 0.01 -20.70 -5.50
CA THR A 189 -0.24 -21.56 -6.65
C THR A 189 -1.61 -22.23 -6.57
N THR A 190 -1.99 -22.73 -5.40
CA THR A 190 -3.22 -23.53 -5.23
C THR A 190 -4.36 -22.74 -4.57
N GLY A 191 -4.03 -21.67 -3.84
CA GLY A 191 -4.98 -20.92 -3.02
C GLY A 191 -5.34 -21.63 -1.73
N GLU A 192 -4.71 -22.76 -1.37
CA GLU A 192 -4.95 -23.48 -0.12
C GLU A 192 -4.42 -22.70 1.09
N THR A 193 -5.12 -22.80 2.21
CA THR A 193 -4.69 -22.15 3.46
C THR A 193 -3.49 -22.89 4.07
N LEU A 194 -2.36 -22.20 4.17
CA LEU A 194 -1.15 -22.71 4.84
C LEU A 194 -1.23 -22.47 6.35
N TRP A 195 -1.65 -21.27 6.74
CA TRP A 195 -1.94 -20.95 8.14
C TRP A 195 -2.98 -19.82 8.24
N ARG A 196 -3.68 -19.79 9.38
CA ARG A 196 -4.58 -18.71 9.79
C ARG A 196 -4.33 -18.37 11.25
N ARG A 197 -4.32 -17.08 11.60
CA ARG A 197 -4.05 -16.58 12.95
C ARG A 197 -4.95 -15.40 13.28
N ASP A 198 -5.69 -15.50 14.37
CA ASP A 198 -6.44 -14.38 14.92
C ASP A 198 -5.46 -13.40 15.60
N ARG A 199 -5.81 -12.11 15.61
CA ARG A 199 -5.11 -11.11 16.42
C ARG A 199 -5.23 -11.47 17.90
N SER A 200 -4.12 -11.38 18.62
CA SER A 200 -4.06 -11.58 20.07
C SER A 200 -4.52 -10.34 20.87
N THR A 201 -4.81 -9.24 20.19
CA THR A 201 -5.05 -7.92 20.80
C THR A 201 -6.18 -7.96 21.82
N ASP A 202 -5.86 -7.59 23.05
CA ASP A 202 -6.86 -7.35 24.08
C ASP A 202 -7.49 -5.97 23.90
N TYR A 203 -8.70 -5.96 23.33
CA TYR A 203 -9.42 -4.72 23.05
C TYR A 203 -9.98 -4.06 24.31
N ASN A 204 -10.14 -4.78 25.43
CA ASN A 204 -10.69 -4.26 26.68
C ASN A 204 -11.98 -3.42 26.52
N ASP A 205 -12.85 -3.78 25.57
CA ASP A 205 -14.03 -3.00 25.20
C ASP A 205 -15.32 -3.83 25.15
N GLU A 206 -15.30 -5.05 25.69
CA GLU A 206 -16.49 -5.90 25.76
C GLU A 206 -17.29 -5.65 27.02
N LYS A 207 -18.62 -5.73 26.86
CA LYS A 207 -19.56 -5.91 27.95
C LYS A 207 -20.44 -7.11 27.64
N ASP A 208 -20.43 -8.11 28.51
CA ASP A 208 -21.21 -9.35 28.36
C ASP A 208 -20.93 -10.08 27.01
N GLY A 209 -19.67 -10.05 26.55
CA GLY A 209 -19.22 -10.66 25.28
C GLY A 209 -19.60 -9.85 24.02
N VAL A 210 -20.11 -8.63 24.19
CA VAL A 210 -20.48 -7.74 23.08
C VAL A 210 -19.44 -6.61 22.96
N PRO A 211 -18.75 -6.49 21.81
CA PRO A 211 -17.82 -5.38 21.57
C PRO A 211 -18.51 -4.01 21.58
N ALA A 212 -17.86 -3.02 22.19
CA ALA A 212 -18.30 -1.63 22.10
C ALA A 212 -18.46 -1.19 20.64
N ASN A 213 -19.49 -0.37 20.37
CA ASN A 213 -19.81 0.15 19.03
C ASN A 213 -19.92 -0.94 17.95
N GLY A 214 -20.36 -2.16 18.32
CA GLY A 214 -20.47 -3.27 17.38
C GLY A 214 -19.14 -3.73 16.79
N GLY A 215 -18.01 -3.43 17.47
CA GLY A 215 -16.67 -3.76 17.00
C GLY A 215 -16.04 -2.70 16.08
N ASP A 216 -16.67 -1.52 15.94
CA ASP A 216 -16.16 -0.46 15.06
C ASP A 216 -14.69 -0.11 15.38
N LEU A 217 -14.32 -0.16 16.66
CA LEU A 217 -13.00 0.18 17.20
C LEU A 217 -11.95 -0.95 17.08
N ARG A 218 -12.30 -2.11 16.53
CA ARG A 218 -11.37 -3.25 16.34
C ARG A 218 -10.80 -3.35 14.93
N LYS A 219 -11.36 -2.57 14.01
CA LYS A 219 -10.96 -2.61 12.60
C LYS A 219 -9.64 -1.91 12.36
N ALA A 220 -8.92 -2.40 11.36
CA ALA A 220 -7.76 -1.77 10.77
C ALA A 220 -7.71 -2.08 9.27
N TYR A 221 -6.89 -1.31 8.56
CA TYR A 221 -6.78 -1.37 7.10
C TYR A 221 -5.32 -1.41 6.64
N SER A 222 -4.40 -1.64 7.58
CA SER A 222 -2.97 -1.69 7.28
C SER A 222 -2.63 -2.96 6.52
N THR A 223 -1.54 -2.92 5.76
CA THR A 223 -1.01 -4.07 5.02
C THR A 223 0.39 -4.38 5.53
N PRO A 224 0.75 -5.64 5.81
CA PRO A 224 2.04 -5.97 6.44
C PRO A 224 3.26 -5.57 5.59
N ILE A 225 4.38 -5.43 6.28
CA ILE A 225 5.74 -5.43 5.71
C ILE A 225 6.53 -6.63 6.24
N PHE A 226 7.63 -6.96 5.57
CA PHE A 226 8.49 -8.08 5.97
C PHE A 226 9.90 -7.56 6.22
N VAL A 227 10.37 -7.69 7.46
CA VAL A 227 11.64 -7.11 7.91
C VAL A 227 12.55 -8.21 8.43
N PRO A 228 13.74 -8.43 7.82
CA PRO A 228 14.76 -9.29 8.40
C PRO A 228 15.30 -8.69 9.70
N VAL A 229 15.24 -9.44 10.80
CA VAL A 229 15.76 -9.03 12.10
C VAL A 229 16.48 -10.23 12.73
N GLY A 230 17.81 -10.21 12.68
CA GLY A 230 18.63 -11.38 13.03
C GLY A 230 18.36 -12.54 12.05
N ASP A 231 18.05 -13.72 12.58
CA ASP A 231 17.80 -14.94 11.78
C ASP A 231 16.32 -15.11 11.38
N THR A 232 15.45 -14.16 11.72
CA THR A 232 14.01 -14.23 11.48
C THR A 232 13.55 -13.13 10.54
N VAL A 233 12.71 -13.46 9.57
CA VAL A 233 11.95 -12.45 8.82
C VAL A 233 10.61 -12.24 9.53
N GLN A 234 10.43 -11.03 10.04
CA GLN A 234 9.25 -10.64 10.79
C GLN A 234 8.22 -10.01 9.86
N MET A 235 7.00 -10.57 9.83
CA MET A 235 5.84 -9.91 9.25
C MET A 235 5.31 -8.89 10.26
N ILE A 236 5.48 -7.60 10.01
CA ILE A 236 5.03 -6.53 10.92
C ILE A 236 3.76 -5.92 10.35
N CYS A 237 2.69 -5.91 11.15
CA CYS A 237 1.42 -5.34 10.74
C CYS A 237 0.76 -4.57 11.88
N ASN A 238 0.43 -3.31 11.59
CA ASN A 238 -0.30 -2.45 12.51
C ASN A 238 -1.80 -2.79 12.50
N GLY A 239 -2.42 -2.89 13.66
CA GLY A 239 -3.84 -3.24 13.84
C GLY A 239 -4.53 -2.25 14.76
N ALA A 240 -5.82 -2.44 15.08
CA ALA A 240 -6.45 -1.57 16.08
C ALA A 240 -5.84 -1.83 17.46
N LYS A 241 -5.51 -0.76 18.21
CA LYS A 241 -4.96 -0.80 19.58
C LYS A 241 -3.61 -1.51 19.76
N ALA A 242 -3.05 -2.13 18.71
CA ALA A 242 -1.74 -2.76 18.79
C ALA A 242 -1.05 -2.84 17.43
N CYS A 243 0.27 -2.76 17.43
CA CYS A 243 1.10 -3.22 16.31
C CYS A 243 1.85 -4.47 16.76
N ALA A 244 1.95 -5.48 15.90
CA ALA A 244 2.61 -6.73 16.22
C ALA A 244 3.46 -7.24 15.07
N ALA A 245 4.46 -8.04 15.42
CA ALA A 245 5.26 -8.81 14.50
C ALA A 245 4.96 -10.30 14.65
N TYR A 246 5.03 -11.00 13.53
CA TYR A 246 4.77 -12.43 13.42
C TYR A 246 5.92 -13.11 12.69
N ASP A 247 6.19 -14.36 13.00
CA ASP A 247 6.97 -15.22 12.11
C ASP A 247 6.17 -15.43 10.82
N VAL A 248 6.72 -15.01 9.68
CA VAL A 248 5.99 -15.06 8.40
C VAL A 248 5.65 -16.49 7.94
N LYS A 249 6.44 -17.49 8.36
CA LYS A 249 6.25 -18.89 7.95
C LYS A 249 5.15 -19.57 8.75
N THR A 250 5.01 -19.24 10.02
CA THR A 250 4.06 -19.92 10.93
C THR A 250 2.87 -19.06 11.36
N GLY A 251 2.97 -17.74 11.18
CA GLY A 251 2.05 -16.74 11.70
C GLY A 251 2.10 -16.60 13.24
N GLU A 252 3.03 -17.24 13.94
CA GLU A 252 3.17 -17.09 15.39
C GLU A 252 3.56 -15.65 15.74
N GLU A 253 2.87 -15.05 16.71
CA GLU A 253 3.22 -13.72 17.19
C GLU A 253 4.56 -13.75 17.93
N LEU A 254 5.45 -12.82 17.56
CA LEU A 254 6.76 -12.65 18.18
C LEU A 254 6.66 -11.62 19.30
N TRP A 255 6.26 -10.41 18.96
CA TRP A 255 6.14 -9.29 19.88
C TRP A 255 5.00 -8.36 19.46
N HIS A 256 4.55 -7.51 20.39
CA HIS A 256 3.61 -6.45 20.12
C HIS A 256 3.88 -5.19 20.95
N VAL A 257 3.37 -4.06 20.46
CA VAL A 257 3.18 -2.84 21.24
C VAL A 257 1.69 -2.50 21.30
N THR A 258 1.22 -1.91 22.39
CA THR A 258 -0.18 -1.53 22.57
C THR A 258 -0.36 -0.01 22.67
N TYR A 259 -1.50 0.47 22.17
CA TYR A 259 -1.91 1.87 22.19
C TYR A 259 -3.44 1.99 22.27
N LYS A 260 -3.95 3.20 22.52
CA LYS A 260 -5.39 3.42 22.83
C LYS A 260 -6.27 3.66 21.61
N THR A 261 -5.69 4.18 20.54
CA THR A 261 -6.38 4.52 19.29
C THR A 261 -6.60 3.28 18.42
N HIS A 262 -7.30 3.44 17.30
CA HIS A 262 -7.77 2.33 16.47
C HIS A 262 -7.82 2.71 15.00
N SER A 263 -8.14 1.74 14.14
CA SER A 263 -8.34 1.98 12.70
C SER A 263 -7.15 2.62 11.98
N PRO A 264 -5.90 2.17 12.24
CA PRO A 264 -4.80 2.55 11.36
C PRO A 264 -5.05 2.03 9.94
N SER A 265 -4.69 2.86 8.97
CA SER A 265 -4.78 2.52 7.54
C SER A 265 -3.47 2.70 6.81
N SER A 266 -2.60 3.59 7.29
CA SER A 266 -1.22 3.70 6.81
C SER A 266 -0.47 2.38 7.02
N ARG A 267 0.31 1.98 6.02
CA ARG A 267 1.27 0.89 6.13
C ARG A 267 2.48 1.36 6.95
N CYS A 268 3.03 0.47 7.77
CA CYS A 268 4.27 0.68 8.49
C CYS A 268 5.44 0.93 7.53
N VAL A 269 6.42 1.74 7.92
CA VAL A 269 7.66 1.89 7.16
C VAL A 269 8.83 1.45 8.04
N TYR A 270 9.72 0.63 7.49
CA TYR A 270 10.96 0.26 8.15
C TYR A 270 12.11 1.10 7.56
N SER A 271 13.01 1.57 8.42
CA SER A 271 14.26 2.17 7.97
C SER A 271 15.46 1.38 8.48
N GLU A 272 16.28 0.89 7.55
CA GLU A 272 17.56 0.26 7.88
C GLU A 272 18.53 1.22 8.56
N SER A 273 18.52 2.51 8.20
CA SER A 273 19.45 3.50 8.75
C SER A 273 19.22 3.77 10.23
N THR A 274 17.99 3.61 10.70
CA THR A 274 17.62 3.81 12.10
C THR A 274 17.40 2.50 12.85
N GLY A 275 17.19 1.39 12.14
CA GLY A 275 16.80 0.11 12.73
C GLY A 275 15.41 0.14 13.35
N MET A 276 14.54 1.05 12.91
CA MET A 276 13.20 1.26 13.50
C MET A 276 12.09 1.06 12.47
N VAL A 277 10.94 0.57 12.97
CA VAL A 277 9.68 0.61 12.25
C VAL A 277 8.83 1.77 12.75
N TYR A 278 8.24 2.52 11.82
CA TYR A 278 7.37 3.65 12.07
C TYR A 278 5.93 3.24 11.82
N ILE A 279 5.07 3.48 12.81
CA ILE A 279 3.64 3.19 12.73
C ILE A 279 2.82 4.43 13.00
N ASN A 280 1.61 4.50 12.44
CA ASN A 280 0.61 5.47 12.83
C ASN A 280 -0.49 4.78 13.66
N THR A 281 -0.84 5.30 14.83
CA THR A 281 -1.76 4.63 15.75
C THR A 281 -3.25 4.79 15.37
N GLY A 282 -3.56 5.41 14.23
CA GLY A 282 -4.87 5.38 13.58
C GLY A 282 -5.72 6.63 13.74
N LEU A 283 -6.91 6.49 14.30
CA LEU A 283 -7.90 7.56 14.47
C LEU A 283 -8.07 7.97 15.95
N GLY A 284 -8.51 9.20 16.16
CA GLY A 284 -8.65 9.81 17.48
C GLY A 284 -7.43 10.67 17.81
N LYS A 285 -6.82 10.47 18.98
CA LYS A 285 -5.56 11.13 19.35
C LYS A 285 -4.36 10.35 18.80
N ALA A 286 -4.33 10.21 17.47
CA ALA A 286 -3.36 9.37 16.77
C ALA A 286 -1.95 9.94 16.79
N GLU A 287 -0.98 9.05 16.97
CA GLU A 287 0.43 9.34 17.06
C GLU A 287 1.19 8.57 15.99
N VAL A 288 2.38 9.06 15.65
CA VAL A 288 3.39 8.26 14.98
C VAL A 288 4.37 7.77 16.02
N TRP A 289 4.63 6.47 16.03
CA TRP A 289 5.58 5.84 16.95
C TRP A 289 6.74 5.26 16.17
N ALA A 290 7.95 5.37 16.72
CA ALA A 290 9.12 4.65 16.25
C ALA A 290 9.44 3.51 17.23
N ILE A 291 9.49 2.30 16.70
CA ILE A 291 9.74 1.07 17.46
C ILE A 291 11.08 0.52 16.98
N ARG A 292 12.05 0.39 17.89
CA ARG A 292 13.35 -0.20 17.58
C ARG A 292 13.21 -1.71 17.44
N LEU A 293 13.78 -2.24 16.36
CA LEU A 293 13.78 -3.67 16.09
C LEU A 293 15.11 -4.28 16.53
N GLU A 294 15.04 -5.31 17.36
CA GLU A 294 16.18 -6.04 17.87
C GLU A 294 15.93 -7.57 17.75
N PRO A 295 16.99 -8.38 17.50
CA PRO A 295 16.85 -9.83 17.53
C PRO A 295 16.34 -10.34 18.88
N GLY A 296 15.39 -11.27 18.86
CA GLY A 296 14.89 -11.93 20.07
C GLY A 296 13.83 -11.17 20.86
N MET A 297 13.29 -10.06 20.34
CA MET A 297 12.10 -9.41 20.90
C MET A 297 10.95 -10.41 21.09
N LYS A 298 10.32 -10.38 22.27
CA LYS A 298 9.20 -11.27 22.62
C LYS A 298 8.16 -10.59 23.50
N GLY A 299 6.88 -10.89 23.25
CA GLY A 299 5.75 -10.43 24.07
C GLY A 299 5.49 -8.92 23.96
N ASP A 300 4.93 -8.34 25.02
CA ASP A 300 4.69 -6.89 25.09
C ASP A 300 6.02 -6.13 25.25
N VAL A 301 6.37 -5.34 24.23
CA VAL A 301 7.59 -4.53 24.19
C VAL A 301 7.29 -3.02 24.23
N THR A 302 6.06 -2.62 24.55
CA THR A 302 5.60 -1.22 24.52
C THR A 302 6.54 -0.29 25.30
N GLU A 303 6.81 -0.62 26.56
CA GLU A 303 7.63 0.23 27.46
C GLU A 303 9.14 0.16 27.19
N THR A 304 9.59 -0.79 26.37
CA THR A 304 11.02 -1.09 26.21
C THR A 304 11.58 -0.74 24.84
N HIS A 305 10.76 -0.79 23.79
CA HIS A 305 11.21 -0.64 22.40
C HIS A 305 10.55 0.53 21.65
N VAL A 306 9.51 1.17 22.20
CA VAL A 306 9.03 2.45 21.69
C VAL A 306 10.05 3.52 22.05
N VAL A 307 10.75 4.06 21.04
CA VAL A 307 11.84 5.03 21.23
C VAL A 307 11.28 6.44 21.37
N TRP A 308 10.32 6.78 20.53
CA TRP A 308 9.63 8.07 20.58
C TRP A 308 8.22 7.95 19.99
N SER A 309 7.37 8.89 20.41
CA SER A 309 6.06 9.12 19.80
C SER A 309 5.89 10.60 19.43
N PHE A 310 5.08 10.86 18.40
CA PHE A 310 4.80 12.19 17.89
C PHE A 310 3.31 12.34 17.54
N PHE A 311 2.63 13.32 18.12
CA PHE A 311 1.16 13.47 18.00
C PHE A 311 0.68 14.50 16.98
N ARG A 312 1.52 15.48 16.58
CA ARG A 312 1.02 16.65 15.85
C ARG A 312 0.97 16.40 14.34
N ARG A 313 -0.18 16.59 13.70
CA ARG A 313 -0.32 16.52 12.22
C ARG A 313 0.10 15.13 11.67
N THR A 314 -0.24 14.08 12.40
CA THR A 314 0.04 12.71 12.03
C THR A 314 -0.86 12.26 10.88
N PRO A 315 -0.36 11.41 9.96
CA PRO A 315 -1.15 10.94 8.84
C PRO A 315 -2.34 10.11 9.32
N LYS A 316 -3.52 10.30 8.72
CA LYS A 316 -4.68 9.44 9.00
C LYS A 316 -4.76 8.22 8.08
N ARG A 317 -4.27 8.40 6.85
CA ARG A 317 -4.41 7.43 5.74
C ARG A 317 -3.14 7.26 4.94
N SER A 318 -2.59 8.35 4.42
CA SER A 318 -1.35 8.34 3.63
C SER A 318 -0.18 7.74 4.41
N SER A 319 0.43 6.68 3.89
CA SER A 319 1.65 6.11 4.48
C SER A 319 2.83 7.07 4.29
N PRO A 320 3.67 7.27 5.33
CA PRO A 320 4.82 8.16 5.25
C PRO A 320 5.95 7.56 4.41
N VAL A 321 7.03 8.31 4.22
CA VAL A 321 8.31 7.82 3.67
C VAL A 321 9.46 8.25 4.56
N VAL A 322 10.50 7.42 4.66
CA VAL A 322 11.75 7.75 5.36
C VAL A 322 12.87 7.87 4.34
N VAL A 323 13.43 9.06 4.19
CA VAL A 323 14.56 9.32 3.29
C VAL A 323 15.49 10.35 3.93
N ASN A 324 16.79 10.19 3.77
CA ASN A 324 17.80 11.07 4.37
C ASN A 324 17.67 11.23 5.90
N ASP A 325 17.34 10.13 6.61
CA ASP A 325 17.06 10.13 8.06
C ASP A 325 15.91 11.06 8.50
N LEU A 326 15.02 11.42 7.56
CA LEU A 326 13.85 12.25 7.78
C LEU A 326 12.58 11.46 7.47
N LEU A 327 11.58 11.55 8.36
CA LEU A 327 10.25 10.97 8.16
C LEU A 327 9.29 12.04 7.64
N PHE A 328 8.84 11.87 6.39
CA PHE A 328 7.90 12.77 5.73
C PHE A 328 6.48 12.25 5.86
N MET A 329 5.56 13.14 6.22
CA MET A 329 4.16 12.83 6.48
C MET A 329 3.26 13.86 5.79
N ALA A 330 2.08 13.42 5.37
CA ALA A 330 1.03 14.30 4.88
C ALA A 330 -0.28 14.04 5.65
N SER A 331 -1.00 15.10 6.03
CA SER A 331 -2.27 15.01 6.75
C SER A 331 -2.97 16.36 6.78
N ASP A 332 -4.30 16.40 6.62
CA ASP A 332 -5.12 17.60 6.87
C ASP A 332 -4.60 18.92 6.24
N GLY A 333 -4.16 18.88 4.98
CA GLY A 333 -3.61 20.05 4.25
C GLY A 333 -2.19 20.43 4.62
N VAL A 334 -1.49 19.57 5.36
CA VAL A 334 -0.16 19.84 5.89
C VAL A 334 0.80 18.74 5.46
N LEU A 335 1.94 19.16 4.93
CA LEU A 335 3.13 18.34 4.84
C LEU A 335 3.99 18.61 6.07
N SER A 336 4.53 17.55 6.68
CA SER A 336 5.40 17.68 7.85
C SER A 336 6.55 16.71 7.80
N CYS A 337 7.62 17.07 8.50
CA CYS A 337 8.85 16.32 8.57
C CYS A 337 9.35 16.30 10.00
N VAL A 338 9.78 15.12 10.45
CA VAL A 338 10.47 14.92 11.73
C VAL A 338 11.81 14.22 11.49
N ASP A 339 12.77 14.40 12.39
CA ASP A 339 13.97 13.57 12.43
C ASP A 339 13.55 12.12 12.71
N ALA A 340 13.94 11.19 11.84
CA ALA A 340 13.49 9.81 11.93
C ALA A 340 14.09 9.07 13.14
N LYS A 341 15.21 9.54 13.70
CA LYS A 341 15.86 8.93 14.87
C LYS A 341 15.27 9.44 16.18
N THR A 342 14.95 10.72 16.27
CA THR A 342 14.53 11.37 17.53
C THR A 342 13.06 11.73 17.60
N GLY A 343 12.37 11.81 16.46
CA GLY A 343 11.00 12.32 16.37
C GLY A 343 10.89 13.84 16.54
N GLU A 344 12.02 14.56 16.60
CA GLU A 344 12.03 16.02 16.73
C GLU A 344 11.44 16.68 15.48
N PRO A 345 10.52 17.65 15.63
CA PRO A 345 9.93 18.35 14.49
C PRO A 345 10.99 19.15 13.73
N VAL A 346 11.03 18.98 12.41
CA VAL A 346 11.93 19.72 11.52
C VAL A 346 11.19 20.87 10.85
N TRP A 347 10.08 20.57 10.16
CA TRP A 347 9.19 21.58 9.58
C TRP A 347 7.77 21.04 9.42
N ALA A 348 6.79 21.94 9.27
CA ALA A 348 5.39 21.56 9.03
C ALA A 348 4.60 22.69 8.34
N GLU A 349 4.36 22.55 7.04
CA GLU A 349 3.84 23.61 6.17
C GLU A 349 2.53 23.23 5.51
N ARG A 350 1.68 24.23 5.24
CA ARG A 350 0.46 24.02 4.46
C ARG A 350 0.83 23.91 2.99
N ALA A 351 0.48 22.79 2.37
CA ALA A 351 0.87 22.52 1.00
C ALA A 351 -0.06 21.51 0.33
N GLY A 352 -1.38 21.72 0.46
CA GLY A 352 -2.42 20.92 -0.18
C GLY A 352 -3.72 20.86 0.63
N GLY A 353 -4.60 19.94 0.25
CA GLY A 353 -5.85 19.60 0.92
C GLY A 353 -5.75 18.29 1.73
N GLU A 354 -6.80 17.49 1.72
CA GLU A 354 -6.81 16.22 2.47
C GLU A 354 -5.95 15.16 1.76
N TYR A 355 -5.19 14.38 2.52
CA TYR A 355 -4.27 13.37 1.98
C TYR A 355 -4.75 11.94 2.28
N SER A 356 -5.03 11.17 1.21
CA SER A 356 -5.31 9.73 1.27
C SER A 356 -4.22 8.90 0.61
N ALA A 357 -3.72 9.34 -0.54
CA ALA A 357 -2.64 8.67 -1.26
C ALA A 357 -1.36 8.68 -0.42
N SER A 358 -0.68 7.54 -0.38
CA SER A 358 0.58 7.43 0.34
C SER A 358 1.72 8.09 -0.43
N LEU A 359 2.70 8.63 0.29
CA LEU A 359 3.81 9.38 -0.30
C LEU A 359 4.74 8.45 -1.10
N LEU A 360 5.37 9.02 -2.13
CA LEU A 360 6.43 8.40 -2.93
C LEU A 360 7.70 9.23 -2.81
N ALA A 361 8.83 8.60 -2.48
CA ALA A 361 10.15 9.22 -2.52
C ALA A 361 10.93 8.71 -3.72
N ALA A 362 11.49 9.62 -4.52
CA ALA A 362 12.34 9.30 -5.66
C ALA A 362 13.53 10.25 -5.71
N GLY A 363 14.73 9.72 -5.50
CA GLY A 363 15.95 10.52 -5.38
C GLY A 363 15.84 11.56 -4.24
N GLU A 364 16.02 12.84 -4.58
CA GLU A 364 15.93 13.96 -3.64
C GLU A 364 14.51 14.57 -3.54
N ARG A 365 13.49 13.87 -4.00
CA ARG A 365 12.11 14.39 -4.13
C ARG A 365 11.11 13.50 -3.39
N VAL A 366 10.09 14.15 -2.82
CA VAL A 366 8.93 13.49 -2.22
C VAL A 366 7.67 14.01 -2.90
N TYR A 367 6.88 13.08 -3.44
CA TYR A 367 5.63 13.34 -4.14
C TYR A 367 4.45 13.09 -3.20
N CYS A 368 3.61 14.11 -3.04
CA CYS A 368 2.45 14.10 -2.16
C CYS A 368 1.19 14.39 -2.99
N PHE A 369 0.17 13.53 -2.93
CA PHE A 369 -1.04 13.65 -3.73
C PHE A 369 -2.27 13.82 -2.84
N ASP A 370 -3.03 14.89 -3.04
CA ASP A 370 -4.23 15.18 -2.26
C ASP A 370 -5.54 14.75 -2.96
N GLU A 371 -6.62 14.69 -2.19
CA GLU A 371 -7.94 14.24 -2.62
C GLU A 371 -8.63 15.18 -3.63
N ASP A 372 -8.14 16.43 -3.74
CA ASP A 372 -8.59 17.47 -4.66
C ASP A 372 -7.71 17.55 -5.93
N GLY A 373 -6.72 16.66 -6.04
CA GLY A 373 -5.94 16.39 -7.23
C GLY A 373 -4.67 17.23 -7.37
N LEU A 374 -4.30 18.00 -6.33
CA LEU A 374 -2.98 18.59 -6.24
C LEU A 374 -1.96 17.48 -5.99
N CYS A 375 -0.87 17.52 -6.75
CA CYS A 375 0.38 16.89 -6.36
C CYS A 375 1.39 17.97 -6.03
N THR A 376 1.91 17.93 -4.81
CA THR A 376 3.01 18.78 -4.36
C THR A 376 4.28 17.94 -4.37
N VAL A 377 5.28 18.36 -5.16
CA VAL A 377 6.61 17.76 -5.16
C VAL A 377 7.50 18.61 -4.27
N VAL A 378 8.02 18.03 -3.19
CA VAL A 378 8.90 18.73 -2.25
C VAL A 378 10.29 18.11 -2.24
N LYS A 379 11.29 18.91 -1.88
CA LYS A 379 12.64 18.41 -1.67
C LYS A 379 12.72 17.53 -0.42
N ALA A 380 13.43 16.41 -0.52
CA ALA A 380 13.72 15.50 0.57
C ALA A 380 14.83 16.06 1.49
N ALA A 381 14.55 17.17 2.17
CA ALA A 381 15.54 17.96 2.92
C ALA A 381 15.02 18.44 4.28
N PRO A 382 15.92 18.84 5.21
CA PRO A 382 15.53 19.42 6.51
C PRO A 382 14.97 20.84 6.40
N THR A 383 14.78 21.35 5.18
CA THR A 383 14.12 22.61 4.88
C THR A 383 12.96 22.35 3.94
N PHE A 384 11.82 22.97 4.19
CA PHE A 384 10.68 22.88 3.29
C PHE A 384 10.93 23.68 2.01
N GLU A 385 10.92 23.00 0.86
CA GLU A 385 11.10 23.58 -0.47
C GLU A 385 10.16 22.85 -1.44
N VAL A 386 9.22 23.59 -2.03
CA VAL A 386 8.33 23.07 -3.09
C VAL A 386 9.10 23.17 -4.41
N LEU A 387 9.28 22.02 -5.07
CA LEU A 387 9.95 21.90 -6.35
C LEU A 387 8.97 22.07 -7.52
N ALA A 388 7.75 21.55 -7.36
CA ALA A 388 6.70 21.65 -8.36
C ALA A 388 5.30 21.44 -7.75
N GLU A 389 4.28 21.97 -8.42
CA GLU A 389 2.87 21.72 -8.12
C GLU A 389 2.13 21.34 -9.40
N ASN A 390 1.39 20.24 -9.37
CA ASN A 390 0.66 19.70 -10.52
C ASN A 390 -0.79 19.45 -10.14
N ARG A 391 -1.73 19.55 -11.07
CA ARG A 391 -3.15 19.34 -10.76
C ARG A 391 -3.89 18.54 -11.82
N PHE A 392 -4.63 17.52 -11.36
CA PHE A 392 -5.73 16.90 -12.10
C PHE A 392 -7.05 17.23 -11.41
N ALA A 393 -8.13 17.40 -12.18
CA ALA A 393 -9.40 17.90 -11.63
C ALA A 393 -10.14 16.86 -10.78
N GLU A 394 -9.87 15.57 -11.01
CA GLU A 394 -10.66 14.46 -10.49
C GLU A 394 -10.24 14.03 -9.08
N GLY A 395 -9.01 14.35 -8.66
CA GLY A 395 -8.52 14.02 -7.31
C GLY A 395 -7.83 12.66 -7.19
N PHE A 396 -7.00 12.53 -6.15
CA PHE A 396 -6.25 11.31 -5.85
C PHE A 396 -6.65 10.69 -4.51
N LEU A 397 -7.01 9.40 -4.55
CA LEU A 397 -7.09 8.56 -3.35
C LEU A 397 -6.12 7.38 -3.42
N ALA A 398 -5.85 6.87 -4.63
CA ALA A 398 -4.88 5.82 -4.86
C ALA A 398 -3.44 6.35 -4.79
N SER A 399 -2.52 5.55 -4.29
CA SER A 399 -1.08 5.91 -4.28
C SER A 399 -0.49 5.67 -5.67
N PRO A 400 0.53 6.45 -6.08
CA PRO A 400 1.16 6.31 -7.40
C PRO A 400 1.90 4.97 -7.53
N ALA A 401 2.19 4.61 -8.77
CA ALA A 401 3.13 3.55 -9.14
C ALA A 401 4.14 4.07 -10.15
N LEU A 402 5.19 3.28 -10.41
CA LEU A 402 6.22 3.59 -11.40
C LEU A 402 6.27 2.55 -12.51
N SER A 403 6.68 3.03 -13.69
CA SER A 403 6.94 2.28 -14.93
C SER A 403 8.28 2.82 -15.46
N GLY A 404 9.38 2.27 -14.93
CA GLY A 404 10.69 2.92 -15.04
C GLY A 404 10.66 4.30 -14.39
N ASP A 405 10.96 5.35 -15.17
CA ASP A 405 10.85 6.74 -14.72
C ASP A 405 9.44 7.33 -14.91
N ALA A 406 8.50 6.63 -15.56
CA ALA A 406 7.15 7.14 -15.72
C ALA A 406 6.32 6.95 -14.44
N LEU A 407 5.51 7.94 -14.07
CA LEU A 407 4.48 7.81 -13.05
C LEU A 407 3.22 7.21 -13.66
N ILE A 408 2.67 6.20 -13.00
CA ILE A 408 1.34 5.67 -13.27
C ILE A 408 0.41 6.18 -12.16
N LEU A 409 -0.50 7.08 -12.53
CA LEU A 409 -1.35 7.82 -11.61
C LEU A 409 -2.81 7.44 -11.80
N ARG A 410 -3.48 7.06 -10.72
CA ARG A 410 -4.93 6.75 -10.72
C ARG A 410 -5.69 7.86 -10.01
N THR A 411 -6.50 8.58 -10.77
CA THR A 411 -7.52 9.49 -10.25
C THR A 411 -8.84 8.75 -10.02
N LYS A 412 -9.88 9.45 -9.56
CA LYS A 412 -11.21 8.86 -9.36
C LYS A 412 -11.83 8.25 -10.63
N THR A 413 -11.51 8.77 -11.82
CA THR A 413 -12.16 8.35 -13.08
C THR A 413 -11.19 7.97 -14.20
N HIS A 414 -9.89 8.19 -14.03
CA HIS A 414 -8.89 7.96 -15.08
C HIS A 414 -7.60 7.39 -14.53
N LEU A 415 -6.91 6.65 -15.39
CA LEU A 415 -5.52 6.23 -15.24
C LEU A 415 -4.65 7.03 -16.21
N TYR A 416 -3.50 7.50 -15.73
CA TYR A 416 -2.58 8.34 -16.49
C TYR A 416 -1.19 7.74 -16.46
N ARG A 417 -0.46 7.89 -17.56
CA ARG A 417 1.00 7.73 -17.58
C ARG A 417 1.66 9.07 -17.82
N VAL A 418 2.41 9.51 -16.81
CA VAL A 418 3.18 10.76 -16.84
C VAL A 418 4.65 10.44 -17.06
N ALA A 419 5.22 10.94 -18.15
CA ALA A 419 6.61 10.75 -18.56
C ALA A 419 7.11 11.95 -19.39
N GLU A 420 8.41 12.23 -19.33
CA GLU A 420 9.09 13.25 -20.17
C GLU A 420 9.33 12.79 -21.62
#